data_AF-A0A920NWB3-F1
#
_entry.id   AF-A0A920NWB3-F1
#
_cell.length_a   1.000
_cell.length_b   1.000
_cell.length_c   1.000
_cell.angle_alpha   90.00
_cell.angle_beta   90.00
_cell.angle_gamma   90.00
#
_symmetry.space_group_name_H-M   'P 1'
#
loop_
_entity.id
_entity.type
_entity.pdbx_description
1 polymer ?
#
loop_
_entity_poly.entity_id
_entity_poly.type
_entity_poly.pdbx_seq_one_letter_code
_entity_poly.pdbx_strand_id
1 'polypeptide(L)' 'MNDMSNIQDLYFGGDMNAAPALSGQSVGLIDEVKSVKDIIDQTVLEFNETCNNLSNFKLEV' A
#
# COMPACT_ATOMS: atom_id res chain seq x y z
N MET A 1 -1.86 15.28 26.15
CA MET A 1 -0.66 14.53 25.71
C MET A 1 -0.58 14.68 24.21
N ASN A 2 0.58 15.04 23.68
CA ASN A 2 0.76 15.32 22.26
C ASN A 2 1.32 14.04 21.62
N ASP A 3 0.44 13.09 21.30
CA ASP A 3 0.82 11.73 20.84
C ASP A 3 1.60 11.74 19.51
N MET A 4 1.66 12.88 18.84
CA MET A 4 2.48 13.12 17.65
C MET A 4 3.90 13.62 17.96
N SER A 5 4.23 13.90 19.22
CA SER A 5 5.52 14.50 19.61
C SER A 5 6.72 13.67 19.19
N ASN A 6 6.59 12.33 19.20
CA ASN A 6 7.68 11.41 18.86
C ASN A 6 7.44 10.65 17.55
N ILE A 7 6.60 11.18 16.65
CA ILE A 7 6.31 10.55 15.34
C ILE A 7 7.57 10.45 14.46
N GLN A 8 8.54 11.34 14.66
CA GLN A 8 9.82 11.32 13.96
C GLN A 8 10.70 10.15 14.42
N ASP A 9 10.72 9.87 15.72
CA ASP A 9 11.48 8.73 16.28
C ASP A 9 10.92 7.40 15.77
N LEU A 10 9.61 7.33 15.54
CA LEU A 10 8.97 6.19 14.89
C LEU A 10 9.42 6.03 13.41
N TYR A 11 9.19 7.03 12.56
CA TYR A 11 9.39 6.89 11.11
C TYR A 11 10.85 7.02 10.65
N PHE A 12 11.66 7.81 11.34
CA PHE A 12 13.05 8.08 10.96
C PHE A 12 14.05 7.45 11.92
N GLY A 13 13.66 7.23 13.19
CA GLY A 13 14.46 6.55 14.21
C GLY A 13 14.22 5.04 14.30
N GLY A 14 13.07 4.56 13.83
CA GLY A 14 12.70 3.13 13.84
C GLY A 14 12.17 2.61 15.19
N ASP A 15 11.88 3.49 16.17
CA ASP A 15 11.28 3.06 17.44
C ASP A 15 9.77 2.86 17.29
N MET A 16 9.38 1.60 17.06
CA MET A 16 7.98 1.18 16.89
C MET A 16 7.07 1.45 18.11
N ASN A 17 7.64 1.82 19.26
CA ASN A 17 6.89 2.13 20.48
C ASN A 17 6.86 3.64 20.79
N ALA A 18 7.57 4.47 20.03
CA ALA A 18 7.65 5.91 20.28
C ALA A 18 6.33 6.65 20.05
N ALA A 19 5.53 6.19 19.08
CA ALA A 19 4.22 6.72 18.73
C ALA A 19 3.38 5.67 17.97
N PRO A 20 2.05 5.87 17.80
CA PRO A 20 1.24 5.03 16.92
C PRO A 20 1.67 5.14 15.45
N ALA A 21 1.90 4.00 14.79
CA ALA A 21 2.16 3.94 13.35
C ALA A 21 0.89 4.25 12.56
N LEU A 22 1.01 5.16 11.60
CA LEU A 22 -0.10 5.55 10.73
C LEU A 22 -0.04 4.69 9.47
N SER A 23 -0.83 3.62 9.47
CA SER A 23 -1.00 2.74 8.32
C SER A 23 -2.46 2.40 8.12
N GLY A 24 -2.88 2.29 6.86
CA GLY A 24 -4.20 1.78 6.48
C GLY A 24 -4.25 0.25 6.53
N GLN A 25 -5.46 -0.31 6.44
CA GLN A 25 -5.66 -1.75 6.36
C GLN A 25 -5.03 -2.38 5.11
N SER A 26 -4.85 -1.59 4.03
CA SER A 26 -4.21 -2.02 2.79
C SER A 26 -2.75 -2.45 2.97
N VAL A 27 -2.10 -2.13 4.09
CA VAL A 27 -0.75 -2.63 4.40
C VAL A 27 -0.70 -4.15 4.46
N GLY A 28 -1.82 -4.81 4.79
CA GLY A 28 -1.92 -6.27 4.76
C GLY A 28 -1.86 -6.89 3.35
N LEU A 29 -1.83 -6.07 2.30
CA LEU A 29 -1.63 -6.48 0.90
C LEU A 29 -0.24 -6.09 0.37
N ILE A 30 0.63 -5.50 1.20
CA ILE A 30 1.97 -5.03 0.79
C ILE A 30 3.02 -5.96 1.41
N ASP A 31 3.60 -6.82 0.56
CA ASP A 31 4.57 -7.84 0.99
C ASP A 31 6.04 -7.48 0.69
N GLU A 32 6.29 -6.45 -0.12
CA GLU A 32 7.63 -6.07 -0.55
C GLU A 32 7.81 -4.56 -0.76
N VAL A 33 9.05 -4.08 -0.58
CA VAL A 33 9.43 -2.70 -0.87
C VAL A 33 9.86 -2.61 -2.34
N LYS A 34 9.19 -1.75 -3.10
CA LYS A 34 9.45 -1.50 -4.53
C LYS A 34 9.93 -0.08 -4.78
N SER A 35 10.56 0.15 -5.94
CA SER A 35 10.80 1.51 -6.39
C SER A 35 9.46 2.22 -6.68
N VAL A 36 9.41 3.54 -6.52
CA VAL A 36 8.21 4.33 -6.82
C VAL A 36 7.74 4.10 -8.26
N LYS A 37 8.69 3.98 -9.20
CA LYS A 37 8.39 3.68 -10.61
C LYS A 37 7.69 2.34 -10.77
N ASP A 38 8.22 1.29 -10.15
CA ASP A 38 7.65 -0.06 -10.27
C ASP A 38 6.25 -0.14 -9.64
N ILE A 39 6.04 0.54 -8.51
CA ILE A 39 4.70 0.62 -7.87
C ILE A 39 3.69 1.20 -8.86
N ILE A 40 4.01 2.35 -9.47
CA ILE A 40 3.10 3.04 -10.40
C ILE A 40 2.88 2.21 -11.66
N ASP A 41 3.95 1.71 -12.29
CA ASP A 41 3.85 0.95 -13.53
C ASP A 41 3.05 -0.33 -13.36
N GLN A 42 3.32 -1.11 -12.30
CA GLN A 42 2.60 -2.35 -12.03
C GLN A 42 1.13 -2.09 -11.69
N THR A 43 0.84 -1.05 -10.89
CA THR A 43 -0.55 -0.69 -10.56
C THR A 43 -1.35 -0.34 -11.82
N VAL A 44 -0.78 0.46 -12.72
CA VAL A 44 -1.45 0.84 -13.98
C VAL A 44 -1.60 -0.35 -14.92
N LEU A 45 -0.59 -1.21 -15.00
CA LEU A 45 -0.63 -2.42 -15.81
C LEU A 45 -1.73 -3.38 -15.32
N GLU A 46 -1.71 -3.74 -14.03
CA GLU A 46 -2.67 -4.67 -13.42
C GLU A 46 -4.10 -4.12 -13.46
N PHE A 47 -4.28 -2.81 -13.31
CA PHE A 47 -5.58 -2.16 -13.50
C PHE A 47 -6.13 -2.41 -14.92
N ASN A 48 -5.33 -2.17 -15.96
CA ASN A 48 -5.76 -2.36 -17.34
C ASN A 48 -6.00 -3.84 -17.67
N GLU A 49 -5.15 -4.74 -17.18
CA GLU A 49 -5.34 -6.19 -17.32
C GLU A 49 -6.65 -6.63 -16.65
N THR A 50 -6.94 -6.12 -15.46
CA THR A 50 -8.18 -6.40 -14.74
C THR A 50 -9.40 -5.93 -15.53
N CYS A 51 -9.37 -4.71 -16.09
CA CYS A 51 -10.45 -4.22 -16.95
C CYS A 51 -10.65 -5.09 -18.20
N ASN A 52 -9.57 -5.52 -18.85
CA ASN A 52 -9.64 -6.41 -20.01
C ASN A 52 -10.21 -7.79 -19.64
N ASN A 53 -9.81 -8.33 -18.49
CA ASN A 53 -10.32 -9.62 -18.00
C ASN A 53 -11.81 -9.54 -17.70
N LEU A 54 -12.27 -8.47 -17.06
CA LEU A 54 -13.68 -8.22 -16.79
C LEU A 54 -14.47 -8.02 -18.09
N SER A 55 -13.93 -7.33 -19.09
CA SER A 55 -14.63 -7.14 -20.37
C SER A 55 -14.79 -8.43 -21.16
N ASN A 56 -13.84 -9.36 -21.02
CA ASN A 56 -13.86 -10.66 -21.69
C ASN A 56 -14.62 -11.74 -20.91
N PHE A 57 -15.05 -11.42 -19.69
CA PHE A 57 -15.77 -12.36 -18.83
C PHE A 57 -17.15 -12.67 -19.44
N LYS A 58 -17.38 -13.94 -19.77
CA LYS A 58 -18.70 -14.44 -20.15
C LYS A 58 -19.34 -15.06 -18.91
N LEU A 59 -20.46 -14.50 -18.49
CA LEU A 59 -21.34 -15.15 -17.54
C LEU A 59 -21.99 -16.34 -18.24
N GLU A 60 -21.60 -17.56 -17.86
CA GLU A 60 -22.41 -18.73 -18.16
C GLU A 60 -23.61 -18.69 -17.21
N VAL A 61 -24.81 -18.54 -17.79
CA VAL A 61 -26.11 -18.56 -17.10
C VAL A 61 -26.80 -19.86 -17.43
#